data_AF-A0A6N7AJH5-F1
#
_entry.id   AF-A0A6N7AJH5-F1
#
_cell.length_a   1.000
_cell.length_b   1.000
_cell.length_c   1.000
_cell.angle_alpha   90.00
_cell.angle_beta   90.00
_cell.angle_gamma   90.00
#
_symmetry.space_group_name_H-M   'P 1'
#
loop_
_entity.id
_entity.type
_entity.pdbx_description
1 polymer ?
#
loop_
_entity_poly.entity_id
_entity_poly.type
_entity_poly.pdbx_seq_one_letter_code
_entity_poly.pdbx_strand_id
1 'polypeptide(L)'
;EAVLQAFLELMRMIDAGTGTAWQDYYRRYDSYLGRQQALFGADWHTPTDIIGEARHYGFFGPGTLGQHTDLLTRKAFHVVPYASAERRRPPEEKRCLAVPVSKEEAP
;
A
#
# COMPACT_ATOMS: atom_id res chain seq x y z
N GLU A 1 -13.07 26.48 4.60
CA GLU A 1 -12.42 26.75 5.91
C GLU A 1 -12.08 25.52 6.75
N ALA A 2 -13.02 24.74 7.29
CA ALA A 2 -12.70 23.67 8.26
C ALA A 2 -11.66 22.62 7.76
N VAL A 3 -11.75 22.21 6.49
CA VAL A 3 -10.80 21.26 5.89
C VAL A 3 -9.39 21.85 5.78
N LEU A 4 -9.27 23.11 5.35
CA LEU A 4 -7.98 23.79 5.24
C LEU A 4 -7.30 23.89 6.62
N GLN A 5 -8.07 24.21 7.65
CA GLN A 5 -7.56 24.25 9.03
C GLN A 5 -7.07 22.89 9.51
N ALA A 6 -7.77 21.81 9.18
CA ALA A 6 -7.31 20.45 9.51
C ALA A 6 -5.98 20.09 8.82
N PHE A 7 -5.78 20.51 7.57
CA PHE A 7 -4.51 20.31 6.86
C PHE A 7 -3.36 21.15 7.46
N LEU A 8 -3.63 22.41 7.82
CA LEU A 8 -2.64 23.27 8.48
C LEU A 8 -2.20 22.69 9.83
N GLU A 9 -3.14 22.15 10.60
CA GLU A 9 -2.83 21.48 11.86
C GLU A 9 -2.03 20.19 11.65
N LEU A 10 -2.38 19.38 10.65
CA LEU A 10 -1.62 18.18 10.32
C LEU A 10 -0.18 18.51 9.90
N MET A 11 0.04 19.55 9.09
CA MET A 11 1.38 20.02 8.73
C MET A 11 2.19 20.41 9.97
N ARG A 12 1.58 21.17 10.89
CA ARG A 12 2.21 21.54 12.17
C ARG A 12 2.60 20.32 13.00
N MET A 13 1.74 19.30 13.05
CA MET A 13 2.05 18.05 13.76
C MET A 13 3.19 17.28 13.10
N ILE A 14 3.25 17.24 11.77
CA ILE A 14 4.34 16.59 11.03
C ILE A 14 5.67 17.29 11.32
N ASP A 15 5.71 18.63 11.22
CA ASP A 15 6.91 19.42 11.49
C ASP A 15 7.39 19.26 12.94
N ALA A 16 6.46 19.12 13.88
CA ALA A 16 6.75 18.86 15.28
C ALA A 16 7.09 17.39 15.61
N GLY A 17 7.05 16.48 14.62
CA GLY A 17 7.28 15.04 14.82
C GLY A 17 6.17 14.30 15.58
N THR A 18 5.00 14.91 15.77
CA THR A 18 3.84 14.34 16.48
C THR A 18 2.75 13.83 15.54
N GLY A 19 2.91 14.01 14.23
CA GLY A 19 2.06 13.47 13.17
C GLY A 19 2.18 11.95 12.97
N THR A 20 2.06 11.16 14.04
CA THR A 20 2.41 9.74 14.09
C THR A 20 1.21 8.80 14.08
N ALA A 21 0.01 9.28 13.77
CA ALA A 21 -1.22 8.48 13.78
C ALA A 21 -1.13 7.22 12.88
N TRP A 22 -0.37 7.29 11.79
CA TRP A 22 -0.12 6.15 10.91
C TRP A 22 0.74 5.05 11.57
N GLN A 23 1.61 5.39 12.52
CA GLN A 23 2.39 4.40 13.27
C GLN A 23 1.48 3.59 14.21
N ASP A 24 0.50 4.28 14.81
CA ASP A 24 -0.46 3.64 15.70
C ASP A 24 -1.37 2.65 14.97
N TYR A 25 -1.60 2.87 13.68
CA TYR A 25 -2.30 1.90 12.84
C TYR A 25 -1.56 0.56 12.83
N TYR A 26 -0.24 0.56 12.62
CA TYR A 26 0.57 -0.66 12.68
C TYR A 26 0.60 -1.27 14.09
N ARG A 27 0.82 -0.46 15.13
CA ARG A 27 0.94 -0.93 16.53
C ARG A 27 -0.35 -1.54 17.09
N ARG A 28 -1.50 -1.17 16.53
CA ARG A 28 -2.84 -1.58 17.00
C ARG A 28 -3.66 -2.24 15.89
N TYR A 29 -2.99 -2.81 14.89
CA TYR A 29 -3.61 -3.30 13.67
C TYR A 29 -4.76 -4.29 13.92
N ASP A 30 -4.63 -5.21 14.88
CA ASP A 30 -5.69 -6.20 15.17
C ASP A 30 -7.05 -5.53 15.52
N SER A 31 -7.00 -4.40 16.24
CA SER A 31 -8.21 -3.62 16.57
C SER A 31 -8.85 -2.97 15.34
N TYR A 32 -8.04 -2.47 14.40
CA TYR A 32 -8.54 -1.92 13.14
C TYR A 32 -9.13 -3.03 12.25
N LEU A 33 -8.44 -4.17 12.16
CA LEU A 33 -8.92 -5.33 11.42
C LEU A 33 -10.26 -5.84 11.98
N GLY A 34 -10.40 -5.94 13.30
CA GLY A 34 -11.67 -6.33 13.92
C GLY A 34 -12.83 -5.39 13.58
N ARG A 35 -12.59 -4.07 13.57
CA ARG A 35 -13.60 -3.10 13.12
C ARG A 35 -13.97 -3.29 11.65
N GLN A 36 -13.01 -3.58 10.78
CA GLN A 36 -13.28 -3.84 9.36
C GLN A 36 -14.05 -5.15 9.17
N GLN A 37 -13.68 -6.21 9.88
CA GLN A 37 -14.39 -7.50 9.84
C GLN A 37 -15.82 -7.39 10.38
N ALA A 38 -16.07 -6.52 11.37
CA ALA A 38 -17.42 -6.23 11.84
C ALA A 38 -18.30 -5.56 10.76
N LEU A 39 -17.71 -4.77 9.86
CA LEU A 39 -18.42 -4.06 8.79
C LEU A 39 -18.57 -4.91 7.52
N PHE A 40 -17.51 -5.64 7.15
CA PHE A 40 -17.40 -6.31 5.84
C PHE A 40 -17.46 -7.83 5.92
N GLY A 41 -17.58 -8.39 7.13
CA GLY A 41 -17.65 -9.83 7.38
C GLY A 41 -16.32 -10.41 7.88
N ALA A 42 -16.42 -11.56 8.55
CA ALA A 42 -15.29 -12.21 9.22
C ALA A 42 -14.21 -12.76 8.27
N ASP A 43 -14.46 -12.78 6.96
CA ASP A 43 -13.50 -13.16 5.92
C ASP A 43 -12.81 -11.96 5.27
N TRP A 44 -13.16 -10.74 5.68
CA TRP A 44 -12.51 -9.53 5.20
C TRP A 44 -11.02 -9.56 5.52
N HIS A 45 -10.20 -9.39 4.47
CA HIS A 45 -8.76 -9.25 4.55
C HIS A 45 -8.31 -8.07 3.70
N THR A 46 -7.19 -7.45 4.07
CA THR A 46 -6.55 -6.43 3.22
C THR A 46 -5.70 -7.11 2.15
N PRO A 47 -5.50 -6.51 0.96
CA PRO A 47 -4.61 -7.07 -0.06
C PRO A 47 -3.12 -6.92 0.28
N THR A 48 -2.78 -6.18 1.34
CA THR A 48 -1.41 -5.85 1.73
C THR A 48 -0.97 -6.64 2.97
N ASP A 49 0.30 -7.03 3.04
CA ASP A 49 0.89 -7.64 4.24
C ASP A 49 1.24 -6.56 5.30
N ILE A 50 0.23 -6.15 6.06
CA ILE A 50 0.38 -5.13 7.11
C ILE A 50 1.31 -5.60 8.24
N ILE A 51 1.35 -6.90 8.52
CA ILE A 51 2.20 -7.45 9.58
C ILE A 51 3.67 -7.40 9.16
N GLY A 52 3.96 -7.75 7.91
CA GLY A 52 5.28 -7.61 7.30
C GLY A 52 5.76 -6.16 7.31
N GLU A 53 4.91 -5.21 6.90
CA GLU A 53 5.24 -3.78 6.93
C GLU A 53 5.49 -3.27 8.36
N ALA A 54 4.66 -3.65 9.33
CA ALA A 54 4.84 -3.26 10.72
C ALA A 54 6.20 -3.72 11.26
N ARG A 55 6.66 -4.92 10.88
CA ARG A 55 8.01 -5.41 11.23
C ARG A 55 9.10 -4.63 10.50
N HIS A 56 8.94 -4.42 9.19
CA HIS A 56 9.92 -3.73 8.36
C HIS A 56 10.21 -2.31 8.88
N TYR A 57 9.17 -1.56 9.26
CA TYR A 57 9.30 -0.20 9.75
C TYR A 57 9.53 -0.08 11.28
N GLY A 58 9.60 -1.20 12.01
CA GLY A 58 9.82 -1.18 13.46
C GLY A 58 8.61 -0.73 14.30
N PHE A 59 7.40 -0.81 13.75
CA PHE A 59 6.14 -0.47 14.44
C PHE A 59 5.32 -1.68 14.89
N PHE A 60 5.91 -2.86 14.85
CA PHE A 60 5.32 -4.06 15.43
C PHE A 60 5.18 -3.90 16.95
N GLY A 61 3.97 -4.05 17.47
CA GLY A 61 3.66 -3.90 18.89
C GLY A 61 2.64 -4.93 19.40
N PRO A 62 2.32 -4.90 20.70
CA PRO A 62 1.42 -5.90 21.32
C PRO A 62 0.01 -5.95 20.71
N GLY A 63 -0.46 -4.85 20.11
CA GLY A 63 -1.77 -4.79 19.44
C GLY A 63 -1.71 -5.03 17.92
N THR A 64 -0.53 -5.35 17.38
CA THR A 64 -0.36 -5.66 15.96
C THR A 64 -0.93 -7.04 15.63
N LEU A 65 -0.80 -8.00 16.56
CA LEU A 65 -1.40 -9.33 16.47
C LEU A 65 -2.50 -9.48 17.51
N GLY A 66 -3.48 -10.33 17.20
CA GLY A 66 -4.55 -10.71 18.10
C GLY A 66 -5.54 -11.68 17.44
N GLN A 67 -6.74 -11.71 17.99
CA GLN A 67 -7.79 -12.65 17.58
C GLN A 67 -8.13 -12.53 16.08
N HIS A 68 -8.16 -11.32 15.54
CA HIS A 68 -8.58 -11.07 14.16
C HIS A 68 -7.50 -11.45 13.16
N THR A 69 -6.23 -11.17 13.48
CA THR A 69 -5.09 -11.60 12.66
C THR A 69 -4.90 -13.11 12.70
N ASP A 70 -5.20 -13.76 13.83
CA ASP A 70 -5.17 -15.22 13.95
C ASP A 70 -6.25 -15.87 13.08
N LEU A 71 -7.46 -15.29 13.04
CA LEU A 71 -8.54 -15.74 12.17
C LEU A 71 -8.13 -15.68 10.69
N LEU A 72 -7.46 -14.61 10.26
CA LEU A 72 -6.94 -14.50 8.89
C LEU A 72 -5.87 -15.56 8.60
N THR A 73 -4.92 -15.78 9.52
CA THR A 73 -3.85 -16.77 9.32
C THR A 73 -4.42 -18.17 9.11
N ARG A 74 -5.49 -18.53 9.82
CA ARG A 74 -6.17 -19.82 9.66
C ARG A 74 -6.93 -19.94 8.34
N LYS A 75 -7.44 -18.83 7.80
CA LYS A 75 -8.22 -18.78 6.56
C LYS A 75 -7.38 -18.56 5.30
N ALA A 76 -6.17 -18.03 5.43
CA ALA A 76 -5.27 -17.66 4.34
C ALA A 76 -4.72 -18.84 3.51
N PHE A 77 -5.13 -20.09 3.80
CA PHE A 77 -4.81 -21.25 2.96
C PHE A 77 -5.53 -21.27 1.60
N HIS A 78 -6.36 -20.26 1.29
CA HIS A 78 -7.04 -20.13 -0.01
C HIS A 78 -6.78 -18.76 -0.68
N VAL A 79 -5.53 -18.28 -0.68
CA VAL A 79 -5.18 -17.10 -1.49
C VAL A 79 -4.83 -17.56 -2.91
N VAL A 80 -5.66 -17.17 -3.88
CA VAL A 80 -5.29 -17.23 -5.30
C VAL A 80 -4.08 -16.32 -5.46
N PRO A 81 -2.92 -16.82 -5.92
CA PRO A 81 -1.76 -15.96 -6.11
C PRO A 81 -2.17 -14.83 -7.04
N TYR A 82 -1.92 -13.58 -6.62
CA TYR A 82 -1.90 -12.46 -7.53
C TYR A 82 -0.82 -12.81 -8.54
N ALA A 83 -1.21 -13.35 -9.70
CA ALA A 83 -0.29 -13.61 -10.78
C ALA A 83 0.45 -12.29 -10.99
N SER A 84 1.74 -12.31 -10.69
CA SER A 84 2.65 -11.22 -11.00
C SER A 84 2.27 -10.75 -12.39
N ALA A 85 2.01 -9.45 -12.53
CA ALA A 85 1.78 -8.82 -13.82
C ALA A 85 3.06 -9.01 -14.65
N GLU A 86 3.20 -10.21 -15.20
CA GLU A 86 4.18 -10.58 -16.18
C GLU A 86 3.73 -9.77 -17.38
N ARG A 87 4.43 -8.64 -17.54
CA ARG A 87 4.39 -7.78 -18.70
C ARG A 87 4.07 -8.64 -19.92
N ARG A 88 2.86 -8.49 -20.46
CA ARG A 88 2.59 -8.88 -21.84
C ARG A 88 3.52 -8.02 -22.70
N ARG A 89 4.75 -8.49 -22.89
CA ARG A 89 5.68 -7.95 -23.86
C ARG A 89 4.95 -8.12 -25.20
N PRO A 90 4.66 -7.04 -25.95
CA PRO A 90 4.08 -7.22 -27.28
C PRO A 90 5.12 -8.00 -28.12
N PRO A 91 4.68 -8.83 -29.07
CA PRO A 91 5.61 -9.55 -29.93
C PRO A 91 6.47 -8.54 -30.69
N GLU A 92 7.78 -8.60 -30.48
CA GLU A 92 8.74 -7.94 -31.34
C GLU A 92 8.63 -8.55 -32.74
N GLU A 93 8.12 -7.78 -33.70
CA GLU A 93 8.56 -7.81 -35.10
C GLU A 93 7.71 -6.82 -35.91
N LYS A 94 8.23 -5.61 -36.14
CA LYS A 94 8.45 -5.02 -37.47
C LYS A 94 9.54 -3.96 -37.37
N ARG A 95 10.78 -4.46 -37.45
CA ARG A 95 11.91 -3.92 -38.22
C ARG A 95 11.91 -2.40 -38.46
N CYS A 96 12.90 -1.73 -37.86
CA CYS A 96 13.37 -0.42 -38.30
C CYS A 96 13.50 -0.37 -39.82
N LEU A 97 12.78 0.55 -40.45
CA LEU A 97 13.16 1.12 -41.74
C LEU A 97 13.53 2.57 -41.47
N ALA A 98 14.84 2.82 -41.50
CA ALA A 98 15.42 4.15 -41.56
C ALA A 98 14.94 4.85 -42.84
N VAL A 99 14.64 6.15 -42.73
CA VAL A 99 14.57 7.08 -43.88
C VAL A 99 15.23 8.39 -43.43
N PRO A 100 16.06 9.02 -44.27
CA PRO A 100 17.34 9.60 -43.87
C PRO A 100 17.27 11.09 -43.48
N VAL A 101 18.35 11.53 -42.86
CA VAL A 101 18.72 12.94 -42.65
C VAL A 101 18.93 13.63 -43.99
N SER A 102 18.31 14.79 -44.17
CA SER A 102 18.81 15.84 -45.08
C SER A 102 19.03 17.12 -44.28
N LYS A 103 20.24 17.66 -44.42
CA LYS A 103 20.74 18.92 -43.87
C LYS A 103 20.20 20.10 -44.68
N GLU A 104 19.96 21.23 -44.02
CA GLU A 104 20.16 22.62 -44.51
C GLU A 104 19.74 23.57 -43.37
N GLU A 105 20.69 24.06 -42.58
CA GLU A 105 21.37 25.37 -42.70
C GLU A 105 20.49 26.58 -42.35
N ALA A 106 20.95 27.29 -41.31
CA ALA A 106 20.44 28.57 -40.85
C ALA A 106 20.63 29.67 -41.90
N PRO A 107 19.93 30.80 -41.76
CA PRO A 107 20.45 31.88 -40.94
C PRO A 107 19.51 32.34 -39.81
#